data_AF-A0A1E4YCG0-F1
#
_entry.id   AF-A0A1E4YCG0-F1
#
_cell.length_a   1.000
_cell.length_b   1.000
_cell.length_c   1.000
_cell.angle_alpha   90.00
_cell.angle_beta   90.00
_cell.angle_gamma   90.00
#
_symmetry.space_group_name_H-M   'P 1'
#
loop_
_entity.id
_entity.type
_entity.pdbx_description
1 polymer ?
#
loop_
_entity_poly.entity_id
_entity_poly.type
_entity_poly.pdbx_seq_one_letter_code
_entity_poly.pdbx_strand_id
1 'polypeptide(L)'
;MSDPESGLAPHADGAPAAERRKGKSSRRAKRKRGHGRPNAHSAEASQAGKSSQVAQRPAEDEAGSPARKRKRRRRARGAAQGGAQPSSSTQQFSSQAEHRASPEHGHPSSHKSGKNRRKHRSKRGLQGRPLVHEKTAQIVAPANTQANVHAPAHDDHRQNRQPQPRREGQGQHHHHADTDSRPLDLYAALDLGTNNCRLLIAQPTRPGQFRVVDAFSRIVRLGEGLGASGRLSSDAMDRAVEALRICAAKLKTREIRRMRLIATEACRAADNGEAFLARVTEETGLQLEIIDRETEARLAVSGCSSLVGPEARSVVLFDIGGGSSEIAVIRIGENRSSRLANHITHWTSLPVGVVTLSERHGGRDVTPELFETMVCEVQRMLERFDCPPVHGAARDSGDFHLIGTSGTVTTLAGVHLDLPRYDRRRVDGVWLSDDEVSAMQAKLLSWDFAGRAANPCIGPDRADLVLAGCAILEAIRRRWPSPRMRVADRGLREGLLTDMMADDGVWRRGRSRRGHRPRDMKGPQT
;
A
#
# COMPACT_ATOMS: atom_id res chain seq x y z
N MET A 1 40.81 -47.59 -44.19
CA MET A 1 40.91 -48.90 -43.50
C MET A 1 39.54 -49.21 -42.93
N SER A 2 39.11 -50.46 -43.01
CA SER A 2 37.72 -50.85 -42.87
C SER A 2 37.37 -51.40 -41.47
N ASP A 3 36.14 -51.11 -41.04
CA ASP A 3 35.16 -52.05 -40.46
C ASP A 3 35.41 -52.70 -39.07
N PRO A 4 34.42 -53.41 -38.47
CA PRO A 4 33.00 -53.62 -38.88
C PRO A 4 31.91 -53.36 -37.78
N GLU A 5 30.63 -53.37 -38.20
CA GLU A 5 29.42 -53.98 -37.57
C GLU A 5 29.00 -53.69 -36.08
N SER A 6 27.72 -53.82 -35.67
CA SER A 6 26.40 -53.96 -36.37
C SER A 6 25.21 -53.67 -35.41
N GLY A 7 24.01 -53.43 -35.98
CA GLY A 7 22.62 -53.64 -35.48
C GLY A 7 22.17 -53.41 -34.01
N LEU A 8 20.88 -53.16 -33.71
CA LEU A 8 19.69 -52.94 -34.55
C LEU A 8 18.55 -52.27 -33.72
N ALA A 9 17.99 -51.18 -34.26
CA ALA A 9 16.57 -50.74 -34.33
C ALA A 9 15.50 -51.05 -33.23
N PRO A 10 14.36 -50.30 -33.19
CA PRO A 10 14.03 -48.98 -33.74
C PRO A 10 13.54 -48.04 -32.57
N HIS A 11 12.42 -47.29 -32.45
CA HIS A 11 11.29 -46.74 -33.24
C HIS A 11 10.58 -45.69 -32.31
N ALA A 12 9.69 -44.76 -32.70
CA ALA A 12 9.31 -44.09 -33.96
C ALA A 12 8.49 -42.82 -33.60
N ASP A 13 8.40 -41.81 -34.47
CA ASP A 13 7.41 -40.71 -34.39
C ASP A 13 7.18 -40.06 -35.78
N GLY A 14 6.06 -39.35 -35.97
CA GLY A 14 5.80 -38.42 -37.09
C GLY A 14 4.89 -38.90 -38.24
N ALA A 15 4.13 -37.95 -38.81
CA ALA A 15 3.28 -38.13 -40.01
C ALA A 15 3.23 -36.84 -40.89
N PRO A 16 3.05 -36.93 -42.24
CA PRO A 16 3.20 -35.80 -43.18
C PRO A 16 1.87 -35.18 -43.70
N ALA A 17 1.96 -34.16 -44.59
CA ALA A 17 0.85 -33.29 -45.04
C ALA A 17 0.82 -32.96 -46.56
N ALA A 18 -0.32 -32.46 -47.07
CA ALA A 18 -0.55 -31.92 -48.43
C ALA A 18 -1.93 -31.21 -48.54
N GLU A 19 -2.30 -30.38 -49.54
CA GLU A 19 -1.63 -29.24 -50.18
C GLU A 19 -2.71 -28.33 -50.91
N ARG A 20 -2.33 -27.09 -51.29
CA ARG A 20 -2.85 -26.28 -52.45
C ARG A 20 -4.24 -25.58 -52.52
N ARG A 21 -4.12 -24.24 -52.69
CA ARG A 21 -4.60 -23.35 -53.81
C ARG A 21 -5.82 -22.40 -53.65
N LYS A 22 -5.48 -21.09 -53.67
CA LYS A 22 -6.09 -19.94 -54.41
C LYS A 22 -7.59 -19.56 -54.21
N GLY A 23 -7.85 -18.32 -53.75
CA GLY A 23 -9.14 -17.61 -53.86
C GLY A 23 -9.02 -16.08 -53.66
N LYS A 24 -9.81 -15.25 -54.36
CA LYS A 24 -9.62 -13.77 -54.46
C LYS A 24 -10.52 -12.94 -53.52
N SER A 25 -9.96 -11.84 -52.99
CA SER A 25 -10.54 -10.47 -52.87
C SER A 25 -12.05 -10.24 -52.65
N SER A 26 -12.42 -9.48 -51.61
CA SER A 26 -12.98 -8.10 -51.77
C SER A 26 -13.26 -7.38 -50.44
N ARG A 27 -13.45 -6.04 -50.50
CA ARG A 27 -13.80 -5.16 -49.36
C ARG A 27 -15.32 -4.91 -49.30
N ARG A 28 -15.91 -4.72 -48.11
CA ARG A 28 -17.20 -4.02 -47.94
C ARG A 28 -17.26 -3.20 -46.65
N ALA A 29 -18.06 -2.13 -46.61
CA ALA A 29 -18.00 -1.08 -45.59
C ALA A 29 -19.37 -0.62 -45.03
N LYS A 30 -19.30 0.23 -43.99
CA LYS A 30 -20.36 0.76 -43.11
C LYS A 30 -21.62 1.35 -43.77
N ARG A 31 -22.79 1.13 -43.13
CA ARG A 31 -23.97 2.04 -42.96
C ARG A 31 -24.95 1.34 -41.98
N LYS A 32 -25.62 1.88 -40.94
CA LYS A 32 -25.92 3.22 -40.36
C LYS A 32 -27.36 3.74 -40.59
N ARG A 33 -28.05 4.10 -39.49
CA ARG A 33 -29.47 4.57 -39.30
C ARG A 33 -30.52 3.44 -39.21
N GLY A 34 -31.59 3.55 -38.41
CA GLY A 34 -31.89 4.52 -37.33
C GLY A 34 -33.38 4.60 -36.88
N HIS A 35 -33.61 5.04 -35.63
CA HIS A 35 -34.88 5.47 -34.98
C HIS A 35 -36.09 4.51 -34.84
N GLY A 36 -36.73 4.54 -33.66
CA GLY A 36 -38.07 3.96 -33.41
C GLY A 36 -38.42 3.77 -31.91
N ARG A 37 -39.41 4.53 -31.39
CA ARG A 37 -40.20 4.29 -30.16
C ARG A 37 -41.66 4.59 -30.53
N PRO A 38 -42.65 3.79 -30.08
CA PRO A 38 -43.31 3.95 -28.76
C PRO A 38 -43.18 2.67 -27.89
N ASN A 39 -43.54 2.55 -26.60
CA ASN A 39 -44.38 3.30 -25.63
C ASN A 39 -45.85 2.80 -25.49
N ALA A 40 -46.35 2.79 -24.23
CA ALA A 40 -47.69 2.44 -23.73
C ALA A 40 -48.05 0.95 -23.42
N HIS A 41 -48.45 0.71 -22.16
CA HIS A 41 -49.74 0.12 -21.64
C HIS A 41 -50.42 -1.08 -22.34
N SER A 42 -51.16 -2.00 -21.69
CA SER A 42 -51.58 -2.18 -20.26
C SER A 42 -52.38 -3.49 -20.07
N ALA A 43 -52.58 -3.95 -18.81
CA ALA A 43 -53.69 -4.81 -18.35
C ALA A 43 -53.78 -6.26 -18.94
N GLU A 44 -54.53 -7.25 -18.44
CA GLU A 44 -55.17 -7.56 -17.14
C GLU A 44 -55.32 -9.12 -17.08
N ALA A 45 -55.08 -9.81 -15.95
CA ALA A 45 -56.04 -10.28 -14.93
C ALA A 45 -57.01 -11.44 -15.35
N SER A 46 -57.64 -12.08 -14.35
CA SER A 46 -58.41 -13.36 -14.38
C SER A 46 -57.57 -14.64 -14.60
N GLN A 47 -57.66 -15.76 -13.86
CA GLN A 47 -58.77 -16.54 -13.23
C GLN A 47 -59.58 -17.42 -14.20
N ALA A 48 -60.05 -18.63 -13.88
CA ALA A 48 -59.68 -19.63 -12.84
C ALA A 48 -60.43 -20.97 -13.09
N GLY A 49 -59.87 -22.11 -12.66
CA GLY A 49 -60.54 -23.45 -12.66
C GLY A 49 -59.50 -24.58 -12.71
N LYS A 50 -59.41 -25.54 -11.78
CA LYS A 50 -60.36 -26.60 -11.32
C LYS A 50 -60.52 -27.73 -12.36
N SER A 51 -60.39 -29.03 -12.00
CA SER A 51 -60.14 -29.66 -10.68
C SER A 51 -59.73 -31.14 -10.79
N SER A 52 -59.52 -31.79 -9.62
CA SER A 52 -59.61 -33.26 -9.33
C SER A 52 -58.54 -34.19 -9.94
N GLN A 53 -58.07 -35.27 -9.28
CA GLN A 53 -58.32 -35.86 -7.94
C GLN A 53 -57.07 -36.73 -7.53
N VAL A 54 -56.60 -36.74 -6.27
CA VAL A 54 -56.83 -37.78 -5.19
C VAL A 54 -56.23 -39.18 -5.54
N ALA A 55 -55.51 -39.95 -4.70
CA ALA A 55 -55.35 -40.07 -3.22
C ALA A 55 -53.90 -40.60 -2.85
N GLN A 56 -53.45 -40.88 -1.61
CA GLN A 56 -53.94 -40.69 -0.23
C GLN A 56 -52.77 -40.72 0.81
N ARG A 57 -53.10 -40.59 2.12
CA ARG A 57 -52.22 -40.59 3.31
C ARG A 57 -52.44 -41.86 4.17
N PRO A 58 -51.60 -42.17 5.19
CA PRO A 58 -51.88 -41.77 6.59
C PRO A 58 -50.69 -41.00 7.25
N ALA A 59 -50.79 -40.17 8.31
CA ALA A 59 -51.78 -39.92 9.38
C ALA A 59 -51.68 -40.80 10.65
N GLU A 60 -51.81 -40.31 11.90
CA GLU A 60 -51.66 -38.99 12.60
C GLU A 60 -51.90 -39.27 14.13
N ASP A 61 -51.55 -38.50 15.17
CA ASP A 61 -50.69 -37.31 15.38
C ASP A 61 -49.82 -37.53 16.68
N GLU A 62 -49.92 -36.93 17.89
CA GLU A 62 -50.65 -35.77 18.45
C GLU A 62 -49.94 -35.12 19.67
N ALA A 63 -49.90 -33.78 19.72
CA ALA A 63 -49.99 -32.83 20.86
C ALA A 63 -49.06 -32.81 22.11
N GLY A 64 -48.88 -31.60 22.69
CA GLY A 64 -48.42 -31.38 24.08
C GLY A 64 -47.80 -30.00 24.41
N SER A 65 -48.52 -29.11 25.13
CA SER A 65 -48.06 -27.82 25.71
C SER A 65 -49.01 -27.39 26.86
N PRO A 66 -48.81 -26.34 27.71
CA PRO A 66 -47.83 -25.23 27.66
C PRO A 66 -47.17 -24.77 29.01
N ALA A 67 -46.25 -23.81 28.87
CA ALA A 67 -45.65 -22.82 29.81
C ALA A 67 -46.16 -22.59 31.27
N ARG A 68 -45.23 -22.25 32.20
CA ARG A 68 -45.47 -21.35 33.36
C ARG A 68 -44.22 -20.62 33.93
N LYS A 69 -44.45 -19.64 34.82
CA LYS A 69 -43.56 -18.49 35.17
C LYS A 69 -42.81 -18.62 36.52
N ARG A 70 -41.77 -17.76 36.69
CA ARG A 70 -41.50 -16.81 37.83
C ARG A 70 -40.44 -17.11 38.93
N LYS A 71 -39.86 -16.01 39.45
CA LYS A 71 -38.95 -15.78 40.64
C LYS A 71 -37.47 -16.18 40.47
N ARG A 72 -36.41 -15.45 40.88
CA ARG A 72 -36.12 -14.18 41.64
C ARG A 72 -35.67 -14.29 43.12
N ARG A 73 -34.34 -14.37 43.37
CA ARG A 73 -33.53 -13.81 44.50
C ARG A 73 -32.03 -13.88 44.09
N ARG A 74 -31.03 -13.01 44.36
CA ARG A 74 -30.67 -11.85 45.24
C ARG A 74 -29.65 -12.15 46.36
N ARG A 75 -28.41 -11.61 46.20
CA ARG A 75 -27.33 -11.36 47.21
C ARG A 75 -26.68 -12.62 47.85
N ALA A 76 -25.48 -12.59 48.45
CA ALA A 76 -24.42 -11.56 48.63
C ALA A 76 -23.05 -12.12 48.13
N ARG A 77 -21.90 -11.44 47.94
CA ARG A 77 -21.14 -10.36 48.63
C ARG A 77 -20.49 -10.75 49.98
N GLY A 78 -19.15 -10.83 49.96
CA GLY A 78 -18.23 -11.20 51.06
C GLY A 78 -17.10 -12.07 50.47
N ALA A 79 -15.82 -11.74 50.33
CA ALA A 79 -14.86 -10.75 50.89
C ALA A 79 -13.86 -11.34 51.90
N ALA A 80 -12.60 -10.90 51.79
CA ALA A 80 -11.41 -11.19 52.64
C ALA A 80 -10.70 -12.56 52.52
N GLN A 81 -9.47 -12.50 51.97
CA GLN A 81 -8.19 -12.94 52.56
C GLN A 81 -8.10 -14.24 53.40
N GLY A 82 -7.08 -15.05 53.09
CA GLY A 82 -6.54 -16.11 53.97
C GLY A 82 -5.58 -17.00 53.18
N GLY A 83 -4.29 -17.04 53.54
CA GLY A 83 -3.25 -17.71 52.73
C GLY A 83 -2.69 -19.01 53.33
N ALA A 84 -1.60 -19.47 52.69
CA ALA A 84 -0.74 -20.61 53.05
C ALA A 84 -1.26 -22.03 52.77
N GLN A 85 -0.29 -22.91 52.48
CA GLN A 85 -0.46 -24.35 52.23
C GLN A 85 -0.44 -25.14 53.56
N PRO A 86 -0.58 -26.47 53.50
CA PRO A 86 0.53 -27.29 54.00
C PRO A 86 1.05 -28.34 53.00
N SER A 87 2.30 -28.77 53.24
CA SER A 87 2.91 -30.04 52.78
C SER A 87 2.30 -31.24 53.56
N SER A 88 2.61 -32.52 53.38
CA SER A 88 3.63 -33.35 52.66
C SER A 88 2.97 -34.74 52.42
N SER A 89 3.53 -35.84 51.88
CA SER A 89 4.89 -36.47 51.87
C SER A 89 4.93 -37.61 50.82
N THR A 90 6.02 -37.83 50.06
CA THR A 90 7.08 -38.88 50.26
C THR A 90 6.54 -40.34 50.15
N GLN A 91 7.08 -41.30 49.36
CA GLN A 91 8.46 -41.76 49.04
C GLN A 91 8.62 -42.11 47.53
N GLN A 92 9.77 -42.29 46.84
CA GLN A 92 11.24 -42.37 47.11
C GLN A 92 11.90 -43.78 47.01
N PHE A 93 12.74 -43.99 45.97
CA PHE A 93 13.92 -44.89 45.81
C PHE A 93 14.57 -44.47 44.45
N SER A 94 15.82 -43.97 44.24
CA SER A 94 17.22 -44.37 44.57
C SER A 94 17.71 -45.63 43.83
N SER A 95 18.84 -45.64 43.08
CA SER A 95 20.24 -45.36 43.52
C SER A 95 21.15 -44.73 42.41
N GLN A 96 22.16 -43.87 42.74
CA GLN A 96 23.65 -44.06 42.75
C GLN A 96 24.36 -44.31 41.38
N ALA A 97 25.65 -43.97 41.10
CA ALA A 97 26.70 -43.00 41.56
C ALA A 97 27.96 -43.18 40.61
N GLU A 98 29.17 -42.57 40.64
CA GLU A 98 29.96 -41.58 41.43
C GLU A 98 31.00 -40.83 40.51
N HIS A 99 31.63 -39.72 41.00
CA HIS A 99 33.06 -39.24 40.89
C HIS A 99 33.94 -39.31 39.60
N ARG A 100 35.06 -38.56 39.40
CA ARG A 100 35.98 -37.68 40.21
C ARG A 100 36.70 -36.66 39.27
N ALA A 101 36.77 -35.34 39.52
CA ALA A 101 37.82 -34.54 40.22
C ALA A 101 38.93 -33.86 39.34
N SER A 102 39.55 -32.77 39.86
CA SER A 102 40.56 -31.87 39.22
C SER A 102 41.93 -31.92 39.94
N PRO A 103 43.00 -31.14 39.61
CA PRO A 103 43.12 -29.72 40.11
C PRO A 103 44.06 -28.70 39.36
N GLU A 104 43.81 -27.39 39.62
CA GLU A 104 44.76 -26.25 39.88
C GLU A 104 45.92 -25.77 38.93
N HIS A 105 46.50 -24.55 39.05
CA HIS A 105 46.32 -23.38 39.98
C HIS A 105 45.73 -22.11 39.26
N GLY A 106 46.11 -20.81 39.38
CA GLY A 106 47.24 -20.06 40.00
C GLY A 106 47.08 -18.50 40.02
N HIS A 107 48.18 -17.72 40.21
CA HIS A 107 48.20 -16.33 40.77
C HIS A 107 49.47 -15.51 40.39
N PRO A 108 49.76 -14.24 40.83
CA PRO A 108 49.00 -13.20 41.60
C PRO A 108 49.18 -11.68 41.24
N SER A 109 48.37 -10.79 41.86
CA SER A 109 48.64 -9.36 42.24
C SER A 109 48.72 -8.25 41.14
N SER A 110 48.47 -6.94 41.38
CA SER A 110 48.73 -6.07 42.56
C SER A 110 47.87 -4.74 42.60
N HIS A 111 48.06 -3.88 43.61
CA HIS A 111 47.27 -2.65 43.88
C HIS A 111 47.81 -1.34 43.22
N LYS A 112 46.94 -0.33 42.95
CA LYS A 112 46.90 0.98 43.67
C LYS A 112 45.87 1.99 43.10
N SER A 113 45.76 3.15 43.76
CA SER A 113 44.69 4.16 43.64
C SER A 113 45.08 5.47 42.94
N GLY A 114 44.10 6.16 42.36
CA GLY A 114 43.89 7.59 42.66
C GLY A 114 43.91 8.64 41.54
N LYS A 115 43.06 9.66 41.76
CA LYS A 115 43.09 11.07 41.27
C LYS A 115 42.75 11.40 39.80
N ASN A 116 41.61 12.07 39.66
CA ASN A 116 41.28 13.20 38.76
C ASN A 116 42.39 13.71 37.81
N ARG A 117 42.05 13.86 36.51
CA ARG A 117 42.61 14.93 35.67
C ARG A 117 41.69 15.36 34.52
N ARG A 118 41.14 16.58 34.59
CA ARG A 118 40.55 17.27 33.42
C ARG A 118 41.66 17.61 32.41
N LYS A 119 41.39 17.46 31.11
CA LYS A 119 42.12 18.19 30.03
C LYS A 119 41.27 18.35 28.78
N HIS A 120 41.26 19.56 28.21
CA HIS A 120 40.73 19.89 26.87
C HIS A 120 41.69 19.44 25.77
N ARG A 121 41.17 19.03 24.60
CA ARG A 121 41.76 19.35 23.27
C ARG A 121 40.75 19.16 22.11
N SER A 122 41.01 19.84 20.98
CA SER A 122 40.61 19.55 19.56
C SER A 122 39.40 18.63 19.29
N LYS A 123 38.36 18.98 18.53
CA LYS A 123 38.13 19.99 17.46
C LYS A 123 38.96 19.77 16.17
N ARG A 124 38.24 19.60 15.04
CA ARG A 124 38.68 19.25 13.65
C ARG A 124 39.07 17.77 13.45
N GLY A 125 38.94 17.19 12.24
CA GLY A 125 38.69 17.84 10.93
C GLY A 125 37.61 17.20 10.03
N LEU A 126 37.22 17.97 9.01
CA LEU A 126 36.45 17.55 7.83
C LEU A 126 37.43 17.41 6.66
N GLN A 127 37.44 16.27 5.97
CA GLN A 127 37.88 16.12 4.58
C GLN A 127 37.45 14.72 4.05
N GLY A 128 37.26 14.52 2.74
CA GLY A 128 37.55 15.44 1.64
C GLY A 128 36.57 15.37 0.46
N ARG A 129 36.74 16.34 -0.46
CA ARG A 129 36.32 16.27 -1.88
C ARG A 129 37.55 15.88 -2.72
N PRO A 130 37.36 15.45 -3.97
CA PRO A 130 37.74 16.30 -5.13
C PRO A 130 36.48 16.79 -5.87
N LEU A 131 36.31 18.06 -6.30
CA LEU A 131 37.05 18.93 -7.23
C LEU A 131 36.58 18.80 -8.68
N VAL A 132 36.67 19.90 -9.44
CA VAL A 132 35.85 20.17 -10.66
C VAL A 132 36.70 20.90 -11.72
N HIS A 133 36.22 20.80 -12.98
CA HIS A 133 36.58 21.54 -14.22
C HIS A 133 37.37 20.70 -15.25
N GLU A 134 37.20 20.88 -16.57
CA GLU A 134 36.80 22.09 -17.32
C GLU A 134 35.64 21.92 -18.35
N LYS A 135 35.37 23.01 -19.11
CA LYS A 135 34.57 23.04 -20.35
C LYS A 135 35.38 22.36 -21.48
N THR A 136 34.81 21.85 -22.57
CA THR A 136 34.16 22.59 -23.69
C THR A 136 33.58 21.51 -24.64
N ALA A 137 32.38 21.63 -25.22
CA ALA A 137 32.15 22.35 -26.48
C ALA A 137 30.65 22.59 -26.78
N GLN A 138 30.39 23.52 -27.70
CA GLN A 138 29.06 23.81 -28.25
C GLN A 138 28.77 22.90 -29.45
N ILE A 139 27.51 22.51 -29.65
CA ILE A 139 27.04 21.93 -30.92
C ILE A 139 26.20 22.97 -31.65
N VAL A 140 26.47 23.14 -32.94
CA VAL A 140 25.90 24.17 -33.81
C VAL A 140 24.57 23.70 -34.40
N ALA A 141 23.55 24.55 -34.39
CA ALA A 141 22.39 24.43 -35.26
C ALA A 141 22.62 25.26 -36.53
N PRO A 142 22.31 24.76 -37.74
CA PRO A 142 22.54 25.49 -38.98
C PRO A 142 21.60 26.70 -39.11
N ALA A 143 22.13 27.81 -39.62
CA ALA A 143 21.34 28.98 -39.95
C ALA A 143 20.50 28.75 -41.22
N ASN A 144 19.41 29.52 -41.36
CA ASN A 144 18.80 29.78 -42.66
C ASN A 144 18.56 31.30 -42.77
N THR A 145 18.78 31.86 -43.95
CA THR A 145 19.05 33.30 -44.11
C THR A 145 18.14 33.94 -45.16
N GLN A 146 17.27 34.85 -44.71
CA GLN A 146 16.55 35.85 -45.50
C GLN A 146 15.70 36.71 -44.55
N ALA A 147 15.36 37.97 -44.81
CA ALA A 147 16.01 39.06 -45.55
C ALA A 147 15.20 40.33 -45.20
N ASN A 148 15.85 41.49 -45.03
CA ASN A 148 15.18 42.70 -44.54
C ASN A 148 14.55 43.50 -45.70
N VAL A 149 13.27 43.89 -45.62
CA VAL A 149 12.65 44.89 -46.51
C VAL A 149 11.67 45.79 -45.73
N HIS A 150 11.60 47.06 -46.14
CA HIS A 150 10.97 48.21 -45.49
C HIS A 150 9.47 48.13 -45.15
N ALA A 151 9.09 48.97 -44.18
CA ALA A 151 7.78 49.62 -44.11
C ALA A 151 7.80 50.96 -44.88
N PRO A 152 6.64 51.51 -45.27
CA PRO A 152 6.26 52.77 -44.63
C PRO A 152 4.78 52.83 -44.20
N ALA A 153 4.43 53.90 -43.49
CA ALA A 153 3.09 54.15 -42.97
C ALA A 153 2.16 54.84 -43.99
N HIS A 154 0.87 54.85 -43.69
CA HIS A 154 -0.04 55.92 -44.12
C HIS A 154 -1.05 56.23 -43.00
N ASP A 155 -1.52 57.47 -42.99
CA ASP A 155 -2.42 58.07 -42.00
C ASP A 155 -3.60 58.71 -42.74
N ASP A 156 -4.83 58.60 -42.21
CA ASP A 156 -5.86 59.65 -42.36
C ASP A 156 -7.08 59.46 -41.42
N HIS A 157 -7.78 60.56 -41.18
CA HIS A 157 -8.83 60.79 -40.21
C HIS A 157 -10.27 60.46 -40.71
N ARG A 158 -11.20 60.16 -39.78
CA ARG A 158 -12.26 61.13 -39.34
C ARG A 158 -13.33 60.58 -38.37
N GLN A 159 -13.41 61.23 -37.20
CA GLN A 159 -14.60 61.77 -36.51
C GLN A 159 -16.00 61.13 -36.68
N ASN A 160 -16.67 60.81 -35.56
CA ASN A 160 -17.92 61.52 -35.21
C ASN A 160 -18.20 61.56 -33.68
N ARG A 161 -19.24 62.30 -33.29
CA ARG A 161 -19.49 62.93 -31.97
C ARG A 161 -20.05 62.03 -30.86
N GLN A 162 -19.89 62.51 -29.61
CA GLN A 162 -20.64 62.09 -28.41
C GLN A 162 -22.11 62.57 -28.45
N PRO A 163 -22.99 62.09 -27.54
CA PRO A 163 -23.13 62.79 -26.25
C PRO A 163 -23.15 61.87 -25.00
N GLN A 164 -22.90 62.46 -23.82
CA GLN A 164 -23.09 61.79 -22.51
C GLN A 164 -24.58 61.66 -22.13
N PRO A 165 -24.90 60.77 -21.17
CA PRO A 165 -25.43 61.33 -19.92
C PRO A 165 -24.93 60.65 -18.62
N ARG A 166 -24.65 61.51 -17.63
CA ARG A 166 -24.86 61.44 -16.16
C ARG A 166 -24.49 60.17 -15.35
N ARG A 167 -24.03 60.45 -14.12
CA ARG A 167 -23.69 59.48 -13.06
C ARG A 167 -24.95 58.85 -12.45
N GLU A 168 -24.89 57.56 -12.18
CA GLU A 168 -25.44 56.96 -10.95
C GLU A 168 -24.37 56.08 -10.30
N GLY A 169 -24.40 55.96 -8.97
CA GLY A 169 -23.38 55.27 -8.20
C GLY A 169 -23.76 53.84 -7.88
N GLN A 170 -22.95 52.87 -8.32
CA GLN A 170 -23.03 51.49 -7.84
C GLN A 170 -21.65 51.07 -7.32
N GLY A 171 -21.61 50.64 -6.05
CA GLY A 171 -20.37 50.24 -5.40
C GLY A 171 -19.83 48.93 -5.96
N GLN A 172 -18.79 49.00 -6.79
CA GLN A 172 -18.07 47.81 -7.23
C GLN A 172 -17.34 47.21 -6.03
N HIS A 173 -17.95 46.18 -5.44
CA HIS A 173 -17.25 45.27 -4.53
C HIS A 173 -16.15 44.56 -5.33
N HIS A 174 -14.94 45.13 -5.31
CA HIS A 174 -13.73 44.41 -5.70
C HIS A 174 -13.51 43.27 -4.72
N HIS A 175 -14.13 42.12 -5.01
CA HIS A 175 -13.64 40.84 -4.57
C HIS A 175 -12.22 40.67 -5.14
N HIS A 176 -11.23 41.14 -4.38
CA HIS A 176 -9.89 40.61 -4.46
C HIS A 176 -9.96 39.12 -4.10
N ALA A 177 -10.24 38.31 -5.13
CA ALA A 177 -9.83 36.93 -5.14
C ALA A 177 -8.29 36.98 -5.06
N ASP A 178 -7.77 36.80 -3.85
CA ASP A 178 -6.35 36.69 -3.57
C ASP A 178 -5.85 35.36 -4.15
N THR A 179 -5.75 35.31 -5.48
CA THR A 179 -5.05 34.28 -6.22
C THR A 179 -3.56 34.49 -6.00
N ASP A 180 -3.12 34.14 -4.80
CA ASP A 180 -1.74 33.93 -4.38
C ASP A 180 -1.15 32.83 -5.29
N SER A 181 -0.78 33.24 -6.50
CA SER A 181 -0.41 32.39 -7.63
C SER A 181 1.03 31.93 -7.49
N ARG A 182 1.33 31.35 -6.33
CA ARG A 182 2.53 30.52 -6.15
C ARG A 182 2.48 29.43 -7.22
N PRO A 183 3.62 29.09 -7.86
CA PRO A 183 3.73 27.86 -8.63
C PRO A 183 3.14 26.70 -7.84
N LEU A 184 2.38 25.83 -8.50
CA LEU A 184 1.81 24.67 -7.84
C LEU A 184 2.98 23.74 -7.47
N ASP A 185 3.40 23.78 -6.20
CA ASP A 185 4.44 22.90 -5.65
C ASP A 185 3.98 21.44 -5.72
N LEU A 186 4.06 20.81 -6.90
CA LEU A 186 3.66 19.44 -7.14
C LEU A 186 4.77 18.48 -6.68
N TYR A 187 4.38 17.48 -5.91
CA TYR A 187 5.22 16.37 -5.50
C TYR A 187 4.74 15.10 -6.17
N ALA A 188 5.65 14.20 -6.49
CA ALA A 188 5.30 12.89 -7.05
C ALA A 188 5.95 11.74 -6.28
N ALA A 189 5.16 10.72 -5.96
CA ALA A 189 5.63 9.48 -5.37
C ALA A 189 5.22 8.29 -6.26
N LEU A 190 6.18 7.43 -6.59
CA LEU A 190 5.95 6.22 -7.38
C LEU A 190 6.39 5.00 -6.55
N ASP A 191 5.51 3.99 -6.42
CA ASP A 191 5.84 2.66 -5.90
C ASP A 191 5.86 1.62 -7.03
N LEU A 192 6.95 0.86 -7.12
CA LEU A 192 7.08 -0.34 -7.92
C LEU A 192 7.16 -1.55 -7.00
N GLY A 193 5.99 -2.11 -6.68
CA GLY A 193 5.84 -3.29 -5.85
C GLY A 193 5.73 -4.59 -6.65
N THR A 194 5.88 -5.71 -5.94
CA THR A 194 5.81 -7.08 -6.50
C THR A 194 4.57 -7.34 -7.36
N ASN A 195 3.42 -6.75 -7.03
CA ASN A 195 2.18 -6.90 -7.81
C ASN A 195 1.80 -5.67 -8.66
N ASN A 196 2.15 -4.47 -8.21
CA ASN A 196 1.59 -3.21 -8.71
C ASN A 196 2.68 -2.16 -8.98
N CYS A 197 2.52 -1.43 -10.10
CA CYS A 197 3.22 -0.17 -10.33
C CYS A 197 2.21 0.97 -10.14
N ARG A 198 2.52 1.95 -9.29
CA ARG A 198 1.62 3.04 -8.94
C ARG A 198 2.35 4.38 -8.88
N LEU A 199 1.69 5.45 -9.32
CA LEU A 199 2.17 6.83 -9.24
C LEU A 199 1.08 7.71 -8.61
N LEU A 200 1.49 8.63 -7.74
CA LEU A 200 0.62 9.63 -7.13
C LEU A 200 1.29 11.01 -7.24
N ILE A 201 0.64 11.95 -7.93
CA ILE A 201 1.05 13.34 -8.04
C ILE A 201 0.11 14.19 -7.18
N ALA A 202 0.65 14.99 -6.27
CA ALA A 202 -0.13 15.73 -5.28
C ALA A 202 0.43 17.13 -4.99
N GLN A 203 -0.46 18.01 -4.55
CA GLN A 203 -0.15 19.38 -4.13
C GLN A 203 -0.41 19.51 -2.62
N PRO A 204 0.52 20.08 -1.81
CA PRO A 204 0.25 20.36 -0.39
C PRO A 204 -0.90 21.36 -0.23
N THR A 205 -1.69 21.22 0.84
CA THR A 205 -2.81 22.13 1.14
C THR A 205 -2.74 22.64 2.58
N ARG A 206 -3.53 22.10 3.50
CA ARG A 206 -3.46 22.42 4.94
C ARG A 206 -2.28 21.66 5.59
N PRO A 207 -1.81 22.05 6.79
CA PRO A 207 -0.73 21.33 7.47
C PRO A 207 -1.01 19.83 7.61
N GLY A 208 -0.08 18.99 7.12
CA GLY A 208 -0.21 17.53 7.09
C GLY A 208 -1.24 17.01 6.08
N GLN A 209 -1.67 17.82 5.11
CA GLN A 209 -2.66 17.45 4.09
C GLN A 209 -2.18 17.85 2.69
N PHE A 210 -2.57 17.04 1.70
CA PHE A 210 -2.36 17.30 0.28
C PHE A 210 -3.62 16.95 -0.53
N ARG A 211 -3.73 17.51 -1.73
CA ARG A 211 -4.74 17.18 -2.75
C ARG A 211 -4.07 16.36 -3.84
N VAL A 212 -4.64 15.21 -4.18
CA VAL A 212 -4.23 14.43 -5.35
C VAL A 212 -4.60 15.18 -6.63
N VAL A 213 -3.65 15.28 -7.55
CA VAL A 213 -3.76 16.00 -8.84
C VAL A 213 -3.76 15.02 -10.02
N ASP A 214 -2.97 13.94 -9.93
CA ASP A 214 -3.04 12.80 -10.84
C ASP A 214 -2.68 11.52 -10.09
N ALA A 215 -3.20 10.38 -10.56
CA ALA A 215 -2.87 9.06 -10.06
C ALA A 215 -2.78 8.07 -11.22
N PHE A 216 -2.00 7.01 -11.02
CA PHE A 216 -1.93 5.85 -11.89
C PHE A 216 -1.70 4.61 -11.04
N SER A 217 -2.31 3.49 -11.43
CA SER A 217 -2.10 2.19 -10.81
C SER A 217 -2.34 1.13 -11.88
N ARG A 218 -1.35 0.26 -12.09
CA ARG A 218 -1.44 -0.90 -12.98
C ARG A 218 -0.99 -2.15 -12.22
N ILE A 219 -1.64 -3.27 -12.47
CA ILE A 219 -1.15 -4.59 -12.04
C ILE A 219 -0.08 -4.99 -13.04
N VAL A 220 1.10 -5.34 -12.53
CA VAL A 220 2.28 -5.69 -13.34
C VAL A 220 2.80 -7.09 -13.03
N ARG A 221 2.50 -7.63 -11.83
CA ARG A 221 3.01 -8.93 -11.34
C ARG A 221 4.53 -9.07 -11.56
N LEU A 222 5.29 -8.08 -11.12
CA LEU A 222 6.74 -7.98 -11.34
C LEU A 222 7.51 -9.16 -10.75
N GLY A 223 7.07 -9.65 -9.59
CA GLY A 223 7.70 -10.80 -8.91
C GLY A 223 6.99 -12.13 -9.12
N GLU A 224 6.24 -12.33 -10.21
CA GLU A 224 5.70 -13.66 -10.53
C GLU A 224 6.84 -14.64 -10.88
N GLY A 225 6.79 -15.86 -10.35
CA GLY A 225 7.84 -16.87 -10.51
C GLY A 225 9.16 -16.55 -9.79
N LEU A 226 9.28 -15.38 -9.15
CA LEU A 226 10.50 -14.94 -8.47
C LEU A 226 10.90 -15.90 -7.34
N GLY A 227 9.93 -16.37 -6.55
CA GLY A 227 10.18 -17.29 -5.43
C GLY A 227 10.73 -18.67 -5.85
N ALA A 228 10.55 -19.06 -7.11
CA ALA A 228 11.04 -20.32 -7.65
C ALA A 228 12.32 -20.19 -8.50
N SER A 229 12.60 -18.98 -9.02
CA SER A 229 13.68 -18.75 -9.99
C SER A 229 14.81 -17.83 -9.50
N GLY A 230 14.60 -17.07 -8.42
CA GLY A 230 15.52 -16.02 -7.95
C GLY A 230 15.60 -14.79 -8.85
N ARG A 231 14.79 -14.72 -9.93
CA ARG A 231 14.93 -13.72 -10.99
C ARG A 231 13.59 -13.15 -11.44
N LEU A 232 13.60 -11.90 -11.90
CA LEU A 232 12.48 -11.27 -12.61
C LEU A 232 12.40 -11.84 -14.03
N SER A 233 11.20 -12.27 -14.46
CA SER A 233 10.96 -12.77 -15.83
C SER A 233 10.96 -11.63 -16.86
N SER A 234 11.25 -11.97 -18.12
CA SER A 234 11.16 -11.04 -19.27
C SER A 234 9.82 -10.30 -19.30
N ASP A 235 8.75 -11.06 -19.24
CA ASP A 235 7.38 -10.62 -19.43
C ASP A 235 6.92 -9.72 -18.28
N ALA A 236 7.34 -10.03 -17.06
CA ALA A 236 7.09 -9.21 -15.87
C ALA A 236 7.85 -7.89 -15.92
N MET A 237 9.12 -7.91 -16.36
CA MET A 237 9.91 -6.70 -16.59
C MET A 237 9.30 -5.83 -17.71
N ASP A 238 8.87 -6.41 -18.82
CA ASP A 238 8.30 -5.67 -19.97
C ASP A 238 6.97 -5.00 -19.60
N ARG A 239 6.08 -5.69 -18.89
CA ARG A 239 4.83 -5.11 -18.37
C ARG A 239 5.09 -3.98 -17.35
N ALA A 240 6.16 -4.10 -16.55
CA ALA A 240 6.57 -3.05 -15.62
C ALA A 240 7.17 -1.84 -16.34
N VAL A 241 8.09 -2.02 -17.30
CA VAL A 241 8.64 -0.93 -18.14
C VAL A 241 7.50 -0.18 -18.84
N GLU A 242 6.53 -0.89 -19.43
CA GLU A 242 5.39 -0.24 -20.09
C GLU A 242 4.48 0.53 -19.10
N ALA A 243 4.31 0.05 -17.87
CA ALA A 243 3.64 0.83 -16.83
C ALA A 243 4.45 2.09 -16.44
N LEU A 244 5.78 2.00 -16.40
CA LEU A 244 6.70 3.08 -16.06
C LEU A 244 6.83 4.13 -17.18
N ARG A 245 6.71 3.75 -18.46
CA ARG A 245 6.59 4.71 -19.58
C ARG A 245 5.37 5.61 -19.42
N ILE A 246 4.23 5.07 -19.01
CA ILE A 246 3.01 5.85 -18.72
C ILE A 246 3.23 6.80 -17.53
N CYS A 247 3.91 6.33 -16.48
CA CYS A 247 4.33 7.20 -15.36
C CYS A 247 5.26 8.33 -15.83
N ALA A 248 6.25 8.04 -16.67
CA ALA A 248 7.18 9.04 -17.21
C ALA A 248 6.45 10.10 -18.04
N ALA A 249 5.46 9.73 -18.85
CA ALA A 249 4.63 10.69 -19.58
C ALA A 249 3.78 11.59 -18.64
N LYS A 250 3.22 11.03 -17.56
CA LYS A 250 2.49 11.80 -16.51
C LYS A 250 3.38 12.74 -15.70
N LEU A 251 4.68 12.44 -15.59
CA LEU A 251 5.67 13.30 -14.94
C LEU A 251 6.18 14.40 -15.87
N LYS A 252 6.58 14.05 -17.11
CA LYS A 252 7.11 14.97 -18.13
C LYS A 252 6.13 16.08 -18.55
N THR A 253 4.84 15.89 -18.31
CA THR A 253 3.77 16.87 -18.63
C THR A 253 3.51 17.90 -17.52
N ARG A 254 4.33 17.94 -16.44
CA ARG A 254 4.07 18.76 -15.25
C ARG A 254 5.35 19.29 -14.61
N GLU A 255 5.27 20.49 -14.03
CA GLU A 255 6.32 21.03 -13.17
C GLU A 255 6.30 20.33 -11.81
N ILE A 256 7.05 19.23 -11.69
CA ILE A 256 7.19 18.48 -10.43
C ILE A 256 8.37 19.07 -9.65
N ARG A 257 8.07 19.71 -8.52
CA ARG A 257 9.05 20.34 -7.61
C ARG A 257 10.03 19.32 -7.04
N ARG A 258 9.54 18.17 -6.59
CA ARG A 258 10.33 17.08 -6.01
C ARG A 258 9.62 15.74 -6.21
N MET A 259 10.37 14.69 -6.52
CA MET A 259 9.84 13.33 -6.62
C MET A 259 10.71 12.31 -5.92
N ARG A 260 10.11 11.18 -5.52
CA ARG A 260 10.81 9.94 -5.16
C ARG A 260 10.12 8.77 -5.84
N LEU A 261 10.91 7.92 -6.47
CA LEU A 261 10.46 6.78 -7.25
C LEU A 261 11.15 5.55 -6.65
N ILE A 262 10.39 4.64 -6.04
CA ILE A 262 10.95 3.53 -5.27
C ILE A 262 10.63 2.17 -5.90
N ALA A 263 11.54 1.22 -5.73
CA ALA A 263 11.32 -0.20 -5.92
C ALA A 263 11.42 -0.94 -4.59
N THR A 264 10.68 -2.04 -4.45
CA THR A 264 10.54 -2.78 -3.17
C THR A 264 10.93 -4.25 -3.30
N GLU A 265 10.35 -5.14 -2.49
CA GLU A 265 10.74 -6.54 -2.31
C GLU A 265 11.08 -7.30 -3.60
N ALA A 266 10.32 -7.11 -4.70
CA ALA A 266 10.60 -7.83 -5.94
C ALA A 266 11.96 -7.49 -6.58
N CYS A 267 12.34 -6.21 -6.63
CA CYS A 267 13.66 -5.81 -7.13
C CYS A 267 14.75 -6.11 -6.09
N ARG A 268 14.41 -5.99 -4.80
CA ARG A 268 15.31 -6.25 -3.66
C ARG A 268 15.70 -7.72 -3.49
N ALA A 269 14.85 -8.65 -3.93
CA ALA A 269 15.05 -10.10 -3.76
C ALA A 269 15.45 -10.84 -5.04
N ALA A 270 15.65 -10.13 -6.17
CA ALA A 270 15.98 -10.73 -7.46
C ALA A 270 17.43 -10.48 -7.88
N ASP A 271 18.14 -11.50 -8.34
CA ASP A 271 19.54 -11.40 -8.82
C ASP A 271 19.72 -10.35 -9.95
N ASN A 272 18.67 -10.12 -10.74
CA ASN A 272 18.63 -9.18 -11.85
C ASN A 272 17.88 -7.87 -11.52
N GLY A 273 17.58 -7.60 -10.25
CA GLY A 273 16.86 -6.39 -9.83
C GLY A 273 17.53 -5.09 -10.25
N GLU A 274 18.84 -4.93 -9.98
CA GLU A 274 19.60 -3.74 -10.38
C GLU A 274 19.73 -3.60 -11.91
N ALA A 275 19.94 -4.72 -12.63
CA ALA A 275 19.99 -4.72 -14.08
C ALA A 275 18.65 -4.29 -14.71
N PHE A 276 17.53 -4.66 -14.08
CA PHE A 276 16.20 -4.20 -14.45
C PHE A 276 16.00 -2.71 -14.16
N LEU A 277 16.51 -2.16 -13.05
CA LEU A 277 16.42 -0.71 -12.78
C LEU A 277 17.32 0.14 -13.70
N ALA A 278 18.46 -0.39 -14.12
CA ALA A 278 19.28 0.22 -15.18
C ALA A 278 18.48 0.29 -16.51
N ARG A 279 17.85 -0.81 -16.92
CA ARG A 279 16.96 -0.87 -18.09
C ARG A 279 15.77 0.10 -17.98
N VAL A 280 15.12 0.20 -16.81
CA VAL A 280 14.05 1.18 -16.56
C VAL A 280 14.56 2.61 -16.74
N THR A 281 15.77 2.91 -16.26
CA THR A 281 16.38 4.23 -16.39
C THR A 281 16.65 4.57 -17.86
N GLU A 282 17.21 3.63 -18.62
CA GLU A 282 17.47 3.76 -20.06
C GLU A 282 16.17 3.97 -20.87
N GLU A 283 15.18 3.09 -20.70
CA GLU A 283 13.96 3.09 -21.53
C GLU A 283 12.93 4.18 -21.18
N THR A 284 12.99 4.76 -19.97
CA THR A 284 11.96 5.71 -19.50
C THR A 284 12.52 7.07 -19.06
N GLY A 285 13.78 7.12 -18.65
CA GLY A 285 14.39 8.24 -17.93
C GLY A 285 14.03 8.33 -16.44
N LEU A 286 13.36 7.31 -15.88
CA LEU A 286 13.02 7.26 -14.45
C LEU A 286 14.10 6.53 -13.67
N GLN A 287 14.79 7.24 -12.78
CA GLN A 287 15.71 6.65 -11.81
C GLN A 287 14.90 6.21 -10.59
N LEU A 288 14.90 4.90 -10.30
CA LEU A 288 14.25 4.31 -9.12
C LEU A 288 15.30 3.87 -8.11
N GLU A 289 15.01 4.07 -6.82
CA GLU A 289 15.83 3.58 -5.70
C GLU A 289 15.22 2.29 -5.11
N ILE A 290 16.01 1.23 -4.88
CA ILE A 290 15.56 0.10 -4.05
C ILE A 290 15.61 0.55 -2.59
N ILE A 291 14.48 0.56 -1.90
CA ILE A 291 14.44 0.86 -0.46
C ILE A 291 14.63 -0.40 0.38
N ASP A 292 15.16 -0.24 1.59
CA ASP A 292 15.19 -1.30 2.59
C ASP A 292 13.82 -1.50 3.28
N ARG A 293 13.69 -2.63 3.99
CA ARG A 293 12.46 -3.05 4.68
C ARG A 293 12.11 -2.16 5.89
N GLU A 294 13.09 -1.50 6.51
CA GLU A 294 12.81 -0.53 7.57
C GLU A 294 12.14 0.72 6.98
N THR A 295 12.74 1.27 5.92
CA THR A 295 12.22 2.42 5.18
C THR A 295 10.82 2.16 4.68
N GLU A 296 10.54 0.95 4.19
CA GLU A 296 9.22 0.51 3.74
C GLU A 296 8.19 0.56 4.88
N ALA A 297 8.48 -0.07 6.02
CA ALA A 297 7.63 -0.03 7.21
C ALA A 297 7.44 1.40 7.76
N ARG A 298 8.50 2.21 7.80
CA ARG A 298 8.44 3.60 8.28
C ARG A 298 7.61 4.49 7.35
N LEU A 299 7.68 4.30 6.03
CA LEU A 299 6.87 5.02 5.04
C LEU A 299 5.38 4.64 5.14
N ALA A 300 5.05 3.36 5.34
CA ALA A 300 3.68 2.92 5.60
C ALA A 300 3.08 3.62 6.83
N VAL A 301 3.85 3.74 7.91
CA VAL A 301 3.47 4.50 9.12
C VAL A 301 3.32 6.01 8.85
N SER A 302 4.23 6.64 8.09
CA SER A 302 4.10 8.05 7.68
C SER A 302 2.80 8.27 6.90
N GLY A 303 2.48 7.41 5.92
CA GLY A 303 1.28 7.52 5.07
C GLY A 303 -0.04 7.35 5.83
N CYS A 304 -0.09 6.42 6.79
CA CYS A 304 -1.28 6.17 7.61
C CYS A 304 -1.43 7.12 8.81
N SER A 305 -0.44 7.96 9.11
CA SER A 305 -0.37 8.76 10.35
C SER A 305 -1.65 9.55 10.69
N SER A 306 -2.28 10.12 9.67
CA SER A 306 -3.55 10.87 9.74
C SER A 306 -4.80 10.04 10.10
N LEU A 307 -4.71 8.70 10.12
CA LEU A 307 -5.80 7.79 10.49
C LEU A 307 -5.72 7.32 11.96
N VAL A 308 -4.63 7.63 12.67
CA VAL A 308 -4.45 7.34 14.09
C VAL A 308 -5.11 8.44 14.93
N GLY A 309 -6.19 8.11 15.63
CA GLY A 309 -6.95 9.05 16.45
C GLY A 309 -6.14 9.62 17.63
N PRO A 310 -6.53 10.80 18.17
CA PRO A 310 -5.89 11.39 19.35
C PRO A 310 -5.91 10.48 20.59
N GLU A 311 -6.92 9.61 20.70
CA GLU A 311 -7.14 8.63 21.77
C GLU A 311 -6.15 7.45 21.77
N ALA A 312 -5.57 7.13 20.61
CA ALA A 312 -4.73 5.93 20.46
C ALA A 312 -3.40 6.07 21.22
N ARG A 313 -3.13 5.10 22.10
CA ARG A 313 -1.86 4.92 22.84
C ARG A 313 -1.00 3.81 22.26
N SER A 314 -1.64 2.78 21.70
CA SER A 314 -0.98 1.64 21.04
C SER A 314 -1.51 1.52 19.62
N VAL A 315 -0.63 1.34 18.63
CA VAL A 315 -1.04 1.03 17.25
C VAL A 315 -0.22 -0.15 16.72
N VAL A 316 -0.90 -1.14 16.15
CA VAL A 316 -0.27 -2.12 15.26
C VAL A 316 -0.68 -1.73 13.85
N LEU A 317 0.28 -1.28 13.06
CA LEU A 317 0.10 -1.00 11.64
C LEU A 317 0.71 -2.14 10.82
N PHE A 318 0.04 -2.52 9.73
CA PHE A 318 0.58 -3.49 8.78
C PHE A 318 0.24 -3.15 7.32
N ASP A 319 1.21 -3.39 6.43
CA ASP A 319 1.04 -3.34 4.97
C ASP A 319 1.09 -4.79 4.46
N ILE A 320 0.09 -5.21 3.68
CA ILE A 320 0.09 -6.52 3.02
C ILE A 320 0.50 -6.30 1.56
N GLY A 321 1.80 -6.49 1.31
CA GLY A 321 2.41 -6.36 0.00
C GLY A 321 2.19 -7.59 -0.90
N GLY A 322 2.87 -7.59 -2.04
CA GLY A 322 2.88 -8.73 -2.95
C GLY A 322 3.94 -9.78 -2.61
N GLY A 323 5.16 -9.34 -2.27
CA GLY A 323 6.28 -10.22 -1.91
C GLY A 323 6.53 -10.33 -0.42
N SER A 324 6.40 -9.20 0.30
CA SER A 324 6.55 -9.06 1.75
C SER A 324 5.28 -8.52 2.40
N SER A 325 5.28 -8.51 3.74
CA SER A 325 4.27 -7.81 4.57
C SER A 325 4.95 -7.15 5.76
N GLU A 326 4.90 -5.82 5.81
CA GLU A 326 5.54 -4.99 6.83
C GLU A 326 4.61 -4.79 8.03
N ILE A 327 5.15 -4.83 9.24
CA ILE A 327 4.41 -4.67 10.49
C ILE A 327 5.17 -3.72 11.42
N ALA A 328 4.50 -2.71 11.96
CA ALA A 328 5.09 -1.71 12.85
C ALA A 328 4.24 -1.56 14.13
N VAL A 329 4.90 -1.69 15.29
CA VAL A 329 4.29 -1.58 16.62
C VAL A 329 4.67 -0.24 17.23
N ILE A 330 3.68 0.63 17.33
CA ILE A 330 3.81 2.04 17.67
C ILE A 330 3.27 2.26 19.08
N ARG A 331 4.06 2.88 19.97
CA ARG A 331 3.63 3.23 21.33
C ARG A 331 3.65 4.74 21.51
N ILE A 332 2.46 5.33 21.53
CA ILE A 332 2.22 6.77 21.64
C ILE A 332 2.09 7.11 23.12
N GLY A 333 3.23 7.42 23.75
CA GLY A 333 3.26 8.00 25.09
C GLY A 333 2.77 9.45 25.10
N GLU A 334 2.83 10.09 26.27
CA GLU A 334 2.35 11.46 26.51
C GLU A 334 2.97 12.50 25.55
N ASN A 335 4.24 12.31 25.17
CA ASN A 335 4.97 13.17 24.24
C ASN A 335 4.66 12.83 22.77
N ARG A 336 3.43 13.09 22.30
CA ARG A 336 2.98 12.79 20.94
C ARG A 336 3.66 13.66 19.86
N SER A 337 4.84 13.23 19.40
CA SER A 337 5.53 13.70 18.17
C SER A 337 4.58 13.81 16.97
N SER A 338 4.79 14.85 16.15
CA SER A 338 4.05 15.06 14.89
C SER A 338 4.46 14.09 13.77
N ARG A 339 5.65 13.49 13.83
CA ARG A 339 6.05 12.36 12.98
C ARG A 339 5.76 11.06 13.74
N LEU A 340 4.73 10.33 13.29
CA LEU A 340 4.30 9.06 13.91
C LEU A 340 5.37 7.96 13.79
N ALA A 341 6.15 7.94 12.71
CA ALA A 341 7.25 7.00 12.49
C ALA A 341 8.43 7.16 13.48
N ASN A 342 8.37 8.13 14.40
CA ASN A 342 9.31 8.28 15.52
C ASN A 342 8.84 7.53 16.79
N HIS A 343 7.60 7.02 16.80
CA HIS A 343 7.01 6.24 17.90
C HIS A 343 7.00 4.72 17.63
N ILE A 344 7.58 4.29 16.50
CA ILE A 344 7.78 2.87 16.19
C ILE A 344 8.75 2.32 17.24
N THR A 345 8.31 1.32 17.99
CA THR A 345 9.11 0.67 19.04
C THR A 345 9.70 -0.65 18.56
N HIS A 346 8.95 -1.38 17.72
CA HIS A 346 9.34 -2.65 17.13
C HIS A 346 8.78 -2.67 15.70
N TRP A 347 9.48 -3.27 14.76
CA TRP A 347 8.98 -3.50 13.41
C TRP A 347 9.53 -4.82 12.86
N THR A 348 8.85 -5.38 11.87
CA THR A 348 9.35 -6.51 11.08
C THR A 348 8.81 -6.41 9.65
N SER A 349 9.45 -7.13 8.74
CA SER A 349 9.01 -7.33 7.36
C SER A 349 9.05 -8.83 7.11
N LEU A 350 7.88 -9.46 7.03
CA LEU A 350 7.79 -10.89 6.76
C LEU A 350 8.09 -11.12 5.27
N PRO A 351 8.88 -12.15 4.88
CA PRO A 351 9.15 -12.51 3.49
C PRO A 351 7.96 -13.27 2.87
N VAL A 352 6.75 -12.74 3.06
CA VAL A 352 5.49 -13.28 2.55
C VAL A 352 4.52 -12.15 2.24
N GLY A 353 3.95 -12.17 1.04
CA GLY A 353 2.89 -11.28 0.60
C GLY A 353 1.90 -12.05 -0.26
N VAL A 354 0.89 -11.36 -0.81
CA VAL A 354 -0.22 -12.05 -1.50
C VAL A 354 0.22 -12.87 -2.71
N VAL A 355 1.29 -12.47 -3.41
CA VAL A 355 1.82 -13.21 -4.57
C VAL A 355 2.59 -14.43 -4.07
N THR A 356 3.62 -14.22 -3.24
CA THR A 356 4.53 -15.29 -2.82
C THR A 356 3.84 -16.38 -1.99
N LEU A 357 2.76 -16.06 -1.27
CA LEU A 357 1.94 -17.07 -0.58
C LEU A 357 1.00 -17.84 -1.55
N SER A 358 0.37 -17.14 -2.51
CA SER A 358 -0.46 -17.78 -3.54
C SER A 358 0.35 -18.68 -4.48
N GLU A 359 1.63 -18.37 -4.71
CA GLU A 359 2.53 -19.22 -5.50
C GLU A 359 2.93 -20.52 -4.76
N ARG A 360 3.02 -20.48 -3.42
CA ARG A 360 3.34 -21.67 -2.61
C ARG A 360 2.17 -22.63 -2.42
N HIS A 361 0.96 -22.10 -2.28
CA HIS A 361 -0.24 -22.88 -1.92
C HIS A 361 -1.26 -23.01 -3.04
N GLY A 362 -1.15 -22.20 -4.10
CA GLY A 362 -2.25 -21.95 -5.03
C GLY A 362 -3.21 -20.88 -4.50
N GLY A 363 -3.96 -20.26 -5.41
CA GLY A 363 -4.91 -19.18 -5.08
C GLY A 363 -6.28 -19.27 -5.77
N ARG A 364 -6.45 -20.20 -6.72
CA ARG A 364 -7.71 -20.37 -7.47
C ARG A 364 -8.72 -21.20 -6.67
N ASP A 365 -8.29 -22.36 -6.20
CA ASP A 365 -9.16 -23.40 -5.65
C ASP A 365 -8.74 -23.67 -4.19
N VAL A 366 -9.01 -22.68 -3.34
CA VAL A 366 -8.57 -22.67 -1.93
C VAL A 366 -9.68 -23.21 -1.03
N THR A 367 -9.43 -24.36 -0.40
CA THR A 367 -10.34 -24.95 0.60
C THR A 367 -10.13 -24.32 1.99
N PRO A 368 -11.03 -24.51 2.97
CA PRO A 368 -10.83 -24.04 4.33
C PRO A 368 -9.56 -24.59 5.01
N GLU A 369 -9.19 -25.82 4.71
CA GLU A 369 -8.00 -26.49 5.27
C GLU A 369 -6.71 -25.88 4.68
N LEU A 370 -6.72 -25.55 3.38
CA LEU A 370 -5.61 -24.86 2.70
C LEU A 370 -5.52 -23.39 3.14
N PHE A 371 -6.66 -22.74 3.37
CA PHE A 371 -6.70 -21.41 3.98
C PHE A 371 -6.07 -21.41 5.37
N GLU A 372 -6.47 -22.33 6.25
CA GLU A 372 -5.91 -22.47 7.59
C GLU A 372 -4.41 -22.85 7.54
N THR A 373 -3.98 -23.65 6.56
CA THR A 373 -2.57 -23.96 6.33
C THR A 373 -1.76 -22.71 5.99
N MET A 374 -2.28 -21.82 5.14
CA MET A 374 -1.68 -20.52 4.85
C MET A 374 -1.62 -19.62 6.10
N VAL A 375 -2.68 -19.58 6.92
CA VAL A 375 -2.69 -18.83 8.18
C VAL A 375 -1.62 -19.37 9.14
N CYS A 376 -1.56 -20.68 9.34
CA CYS A 376 -0.55 -21.36 10.16
C CYS A 376 0.89 -21.16 9.67
N GLU A 377 1.12 -20.93 8.37
CA GLU A 377 2.44 -20.53 7.86
C GLU A 377 2.82 -19.11 8.31
N VAL A 378 1.92 -18.15 8.13
CA VAL A 378 2.19 -16.75 8.50
C VAL A 378 2.28 -16.60 10.03
N GLN A 379 1.50 -17.35 10.82
CA GLN A 379 1.64 -17.39 12.28
C GLN A 379 3.04 -17.83 12.72
N ARG A 380 3.61 -18.88 12.11
CA ARG A 380 5.00 -19.34 12.38
C ARG A 380 6.10 -18.36 11.94
N MET A 381 5.77 -17.35 11.13
CA MET A 381 6.64 -16.22 10.85
C MET A 381 6.47 -15.11 11.91
N LEU A 382 5.22 -14.81 12.31
CA LEU A 382 4.89 -13.84 13.36
C LEU A 382 5.39 -14.23 14.76
N GLU A 383 5.50 -15.53 15.04
CA GLU A 383 6.09 -16.06 16.28
C GLU A 383 7.57 -15.68 16.45
N ARG A 384 8.29 -15.49 15.33
CA ARG A 384 9.70 -15.07 15.31
C ARG A 384 9.88 -13.56 15.52
N PHE A 385 8.80 -12.79 15.47
CA PHE A 385 8.83 -11.37 15.77
C PHE A 385 8.79 -11.16 17.29
N ASP A 386 9.97 -11.00 17.88
CA ASP A 386 10.14 -10.61 19.28
C ASP A 386 9.62 -9.17 19.48
N CYS A 387 8.37 -9.10 19.92
CA CYS A 387 7.70 -7.87 20.28
C CYS A 387 6.96 -8.12 21.61
N PRO A 388 7.27 -7.38 22.68
CA PRO A 388 6.56 -7.47 23.94
C PRO A 388 5.06 -7.22 23.77
N PRO A 389 4.20 -7.86 24.58
CA PRO A 389 2.74 -7.70 24.51
C PRO A 389 2.30 -6.24 24.39
N VAL A 390 1.37 -6.00 23.46
CA VAL A 390 0.82 -4.67 23.21
C VAL A 390 -0.29 -4.42 24.22
N HIS A 391 0.04 -3.69 25.29
CA HIS A 391 -0.96 -3.25 26.27
C HIS A 391 -2.08 -2.48 25.56
N GLY A 392 -3.32 -2.86 25.86
CA GLY A 392 -4.53 -2.40 25.20
C GLY A 392 -5.25 -3.45 24.33
N ALA A 393 -4.57 -4.55 23.94
CA ALA A 393 -5.21 -5.66 23.21
C ALA A 393 -6.24 -6.47 24.06
N ALA A 394 -6.45 -6.10 25.33
CA ALA A 394 -7.34 -6.78 26.28
C ALA A 394 -8.81 -6.32 26.13
N ARG A 395 -9.36 -6.42 24.91
CA ARG A 395 -10.77 -6.28 24.47
C ARG A 395 -11.59 -5.02 24.82
N ASP A 396 -11.37 -4.33 25.94
CA ASP A 396 -12.23 -3.21 26.40
C ASP A 396 -11.60 -1.81 26.29
N SER A 397 -10.29 -1.66 26.01
CA SER A 397 -9.66 -0.34 25.94
C SER A 397 -9.62 0.22 24.51
N GLY A 398 -10.37 1.30 24.29
CA GLY A 398 -10.46 2.00 22.99
C GLY A 398 -9.21 2.77 22.57
N ASP A 399 -8.06 2.53 23.21
CA ASP A 399 -6.76 3.15 22.96
C ASP A 399 -5.80 2.29 22.12
N PHE A 400 -6.17 1.03 21.82
CA PHE A 400 -5.47 0.17 20.87
C PHE A 400 -6.11 0.23 19.47
N HIS A 401 -5.31 0.60 18.46
CA HIS A 401 -5.73 0.64 17.06
C HIS A 401 -4.98 -0.40 16.22
N LEU A 402 -5.71 -1.33 15.61
CA LEU A 402 -5.22 -2.20 14.55
C LEU A 402 -5.49 -1.54 13.18
N ILE A 403 -4.46 -1.25 12.38
CA ILE A 403 -4.57 -0.52 11.10
C ILE A 403 -3.90 -1.30 9.97
N GLY A 404 -4.69 -1.71 8.99
CA GLY A 404 -4.19 -2.36 7.78
C GLY A 404 -4.16 -1.40 6.59
N THR A 405 -3.22 -1.61 5.67
CA THR A 405 -3.17 -0.91 4.37
C THR A 405 -2.96 -1.86 3.18
N SER A 406 -2.88 -1.28 1.98
CA SER A 406 -2.70 -1.96 0.68
C SER A 406 -3.89 -2.83 0.24
N GLY A 407 -3.69 -3.58 -0.84
CA GLY A 407 -4.73 -4.13 -1.71
C GLY A 407 -5.68 -5.10 -1.01
N THR A 408 -5.20 -5.86 -0.03
CA THR A 408 -5.99 -6.86 0.70
C THR A 408 -7.14 -6.22 1.46
N VAL A 409 -6.84 -5.35 2.43
CA VAL A 409 -7.85 -4.77 3.33
C VAL A 409 -8.77 -3.76 2.62
N THR A 410 -8.25 -3.04 1.63
CA THR A 410 -9.03 -2.13 0.79
C THR A 410 -10.02 -2.87 -0.11
N THR A 411 -9.64 -4.06 -0.60
CA THR A 411 -10.56 -4.96 -1.31
C THR A 411 -11.61 -5.55 -0.37
N LEU A 412 -11.20 -6.00 0.84
CA LEU A 412 -12.12 -6.52 1.84
C LEU A 412 -13.20 -5.50 2.21
N ALA A 413 -12.80 -4.23 2.43
CA ALA A 413 -13.70 -3.12 2.67
C ALA A 413 -14.62 -2.82 1.46
N GLY A 414 -14.10 -2.90 0.23
CA GLY A 414 -14.91 -2.73 -0.99
C GLY A 414 -15.99 -3.81 -1.14
N VAL A 415 -15.70 -5.04 -0.73
CA VAL A 415 -16.66 -6.18 -0.72
C VAL A 415 -17.65 -6.08 0.45
N HIS A 416 -17.22 -5.60 1.61
CA HIS A 416 -18.09 -5.32 2.76
C HIS A 416 -19.10 -4.20 2.46
N LEU A 417 -18.65 -3.10 1.85
CA LEU A 417 -19.47 -1.93 1.51
C LEU A 417 -20.33 -2.10 0.24
N ASP A 418 -20.31 -3.31 -0.34
CA ASP A 418 -20.96 -3.74 -1.59
C ASP A 418 -20.82 -2.70 -2.72
N LEU A 419 -19.58 -2.29 -3.01
CA LEU A 419 -19.36 -1.22 -3.99
C LEU A 419 -19.51 -1.76 -5.43
N PRO A 420 -20.33 -1.12 -6.29
CA PRO A 420 -20.45 -1.50 -7.71
C PRO A 420 -19.18 -1.24 -8.53
N ARG A 421 -18.20 -0.54 -7.95
CA ARG A 421 -16.81 -0.39 -8.39
C ARG A 421 -16.00 0.18 -7.22
N TYR A 422 -14.69 -0.05 -7.20
CA TYR A 422 -13.82 0.55 -6.18
C TYR A 422 -13.93 2.09 -6.12
N ASP A 423 -14.11 2.64 -4.91
CA ASP A 423 -14.07 4.08 -4.63
C ASP A 423 -13.34 4.34 -3.31
N ARG A 424 -12.08 4.81 -3.44
CA ARG A 424 -11.21 5.21 -2.33
C ARG A 424 -11.90 6.09 -1.29
N ARG A 425 -12.84 6.97 -1.71
CA ARG A 425 -13.54 7.91 -0.81
C ARG A 425 -14.54 7.23 0.12
N ARG A 426 -14.98 6.01 -0.22
CA ARG A 426 -15.83 5.14 0.62
C ARG A 426 -15.02 4.14 1.44
N VAL A 427 -13.80 3.81 1.03
CA VAL A 427 -12.94 2.77 1.65
C VAL A 427 -11.95 3.34 2.66
N ASP A 428 -11.34 4.49 2.36
CA ASP A 428 -10.23 5.05 3.13
C ASP A 428 -10.67 5.57 4.52
N GLY A 429 -10.04 5.04 5.57
CA GLY A 429 -10.31 5.40 6.96
C GLY A 429 -11.56 4.75 7.58
N VAL A 430 -12.19 3.79 6.89
CA VAL A 430 -13.30 2.98 7.42
C VAL A 430 -12.83 2.11 8.59
N TRP A 431 -13.72 1.91 9.56
CA TRP A 431 -13.60 0.87 10.59
C TRP A 431 -14.43 -0.35 10.18
N LEU A 432 -13.86 -1.54 10.34
CA LEU A 432 -14.56 -2.83 10.27
C LEU A 432 -14.45 -3.50 11.65
N SER A 433 -15.52 -4.12 12.15
CA SER A 433 -15.48 -4.91 13.38
C SER A 433 -14.72 -6.23 13.21
N ASP A 434 -14.37 -6.87 14.33
CA ASP A 434 -13.72 -8.18 14.30
C ASP A 434 -14.57 -9.24 13.56
N ASP A 435 -15.89 -9.21 13.79
CA ASP A 435 -16.90 -10.08 13.17
C ASP A 435 -17.13 -9.78 11.69
N GLU A 436 -17.15 -8.49 11.30
CA GLU A 436 -17.34 -8.09 9.90
C GLU A 436 -16.20 -8.59 9.01
N VAL A 437 -14.97 -8.57 9.53
CA VAL A 437 -13.79 -9.11 8.84
C VAL A 437 -13.88 -10.63 8.73
N SER A 438 -14.22 -11.35 9.81
CA SER A 438 -14.45 -12.80 9.81
C SER A 438 -15.52 -13.20 8.79
N ALA A 439 -16.64 -12.47 8.76
CA ALA A 439 -17.74 -12.71 7.84
C ALA A 439 -17.34 -12.47 6.38
N MET A 440 -16.49 -11.47 6.09
CA MET A 440 -15.98 -11.26 4.73
C MET A 440 -14.95 -12.32 4.31
N GLN A 441 -14.08 -12.77 5.21
CA GLN A 441 -13.16 -13.88 4.94
C GLN A 441 -13.94 -15.16 4.61
N ALA A 442 -14.94 -15.53 5.42
CA ALA A 442 -15.82 -16.66 5.17
C ALA A 442 -16.63 -16.53 3.87
N LYS A 443 -17.18 -15.33 3.58
CA LYS A 443 -17.90 -15.03 2.32
C LYS A 443 -17.00 -15.22 1.10
N LEU A 444 -15.77 -14.73 1.12
CA LEU A 444 -14.81 -14.87 0.02
C LEU A 444 -14.34 -16.33 -0.15
N LEU A 445 -14.18 -17.07 0.94
CA LEU A 445 -13.83 -18.50 0.94
C LEU A 445 -14.98 -19.38 0.40
N SER A 446 -16.24 -18.95 0.57
CA SER A 446 -17.42 -19.61 -0.01
C SER A 446 -17.61 -19.37 -1.52
N TRP A 447 -16.81 -18.48 -2.13
CA TRP A 447 -16.86 -18.17 -3.56
C TRP A 447 -15.79 -18.93 -4.33
N ASP A 448 -16.16 -19.48 -5.48
CA ASP A 448 -15.23 -20.05 -6.44
C ASP A 448 -14.38 -18.95 -7.13
N PHE A 449 -13.40 -19.36 -7.95
CA PHE A 449 -12.57 -18.40 -8.69
C PHE A 449 -13.40 -17.46 -9.59
N ALA A 450 -14.47 -17.94 -10.24
CA ALA A 450 -15.28 -17.11 -11.13
C ALA A 450 -16.10 -16.07 -10.34
N GLY A 451 -16.71 -16.45 -9.22
CA GLY A 451 -17.40 -15.53 -8.31
C GLY A 451 -16.47 -14.45 -7.75
N ARG A 452 -15.24 -14.81 -7.35
CA ARG A 452 -14.23 -13.84 -6.92
C ARG A 452 -13.78 -12.93 -8.08
N ALA A 453 -13.57 -13.46 -9.28
CA ALA A 453 -13.18 -12.68 -10.46
C ALA A 453 -14.27 -11.71 -10.96
N ALA A 454 -15.54 -12.10 -10.83
CA ALA A 454 -16.69 -11.28 -11.22
C ALA A 454 -16.97 -10.12 -10.25
N ASN A 455 -16.42 -10.12 -9.03
CA ASN A 455 -16.67 -9.07 -8.05
C ASN A 455 -16.02 -7.73 -8.45
N PRO A 456 -16.77 -6.60 -8.55
CA PRO A 456 -16.23 -5.31 -9.01
C PRO A 456 -15.13 -4.67 -8.15
N CYS A 457 -14.94 -5.14 -6.91
CA CYS A 457 -13.85 -4.69 -6.03
C CYS A 457 -12.62 -5.60 -6.04
N ILE A 458 -12.72 -6.82 -6.59
CA ILE A 458 -11.60 -7.78 -6.72
C ILE A 458 -11.05 -7.73 -8.15
N GLY A 459 -11.88 -8.12 -9.13
CA GLY A 459 -11.50 -8.29 -10.53
C GLY A 459 -10.64 -9.55 -10.79
N PRO A 460 -10.54 -10.01 -12.05
CA PRO A 460 -9.84 -11.25 -12.42
C PRO A 460 -8.36 -11.24 -12.00
N ASP A 461 -7.68 -10.10 -12.18
CA ASP A 461 -6.25 -9.92 -11.91
C ASP A 461 -5.84 -10.08 -10.42
N ARG A 462 -6.80 -10.29 -9.51
CA ARG A 462 -6.57 -10.50 -8.06
C ARG A 462 -7.44 -11.60 -7.44
N ALA A 463 -8.25 -12.32 -8.23
CA ALA A 463 -9.17 -13.34 -7.73
C ALA A 463 -8.45 -14.60 -7.20
N ASP A 464 -7.23 -14.83 -7.69
CA ASP A 464 -6.24 -15.77 -7.18
C ASP A 464 -5.55 -15.26 -5.90
N LEU A 465 -5.19 -13.98 -5.84
CA LEU A 465 -4.40 -13.40 -4.75
C LEU A 465 -5.19 -13.10 -3.45
N VAL A 466 -6.52 -12.92 -3.56
CA VAL A 466 -7.34 -12.35 -2.47
C VAL A 466 -7.40 -13.23 -1.22
N LEU A 467 -7.44 -14.57 -1.36
CA LEU A 467 -7.54 -15.48 -0.21
C LEU A 467 -6.22 -15.65 0.54
N ALA A 468 -5.08 -15.64 -0.16
CA ALA A 468 -3.77 -15.56 0.48
C ALA A 468 -3.60 -14.27 1.30
N GLY A 469 -4.08 -13.13 0.77
CA GLY A 469 -4.16 -11.89 1.54
C GLY A 469 -5.05 -11.99 2.77
N CYS A 470 -6.21 -12.64 2.66
CA CYS A 470 -7.09 -12.91 3.79
C CYS A 470 -6.44 -13.78 4.87
N ALA A 471 -5.56 -14.72 4.49
CA ALA A 471 -4.83 -15.57 5.42
C ALA A 471 -3.72 -14.80 6.18
N ILE A 472 -2.98 -13.93 5.48
CA ILE A 472 -2.00 -13.01 6.12
C ILE A 472 -2.70 -12.10 7.14
N LEU A 473 -3.83 -11.51 6.75
CA LEU A 473 -4.67 -10.67 7.62
C LEU A 473 -5.15 -11.43 8.85
N GLU A 474 -5.56 -12.69 8.70
CA GLU A 474 -6.04 -13.51 9.82
C GLU A 474 -4.92 -13.88 10.80
N ALA A 475 -3.74 -14.24 10.29
CA ALA A 475 -2.57 -14.50 11.15
C ALA A 475 -2.20 -13.26 11.99
N ILE A 476 -2.29 -12.05 11.41
CA ILE A 476 -2.07 -10.78 12.10
C ILE A 476 -3.17 -10.52 13.16
N ARG A 477 -4.45 -10.76 12.84
CA ARG A 477 -5.58 -10.64 13.80
C ARG A 477 -5.43 -11.58 15.00
N ARG A 478 -5.02 -12.82 14.77
CA ARG A 478 -4.75 -13.81 15.83
C ARG A 478 -3.58 -13.40 16.72
N ARG A 479 -2.55 -12.75 16.16
CA ARG A 479 -1.38 -12.24 16.92
C ARG A 479 -1.68 -10.96 17.70
N TRP A 480 -2.57 -10.09 17.19
CA TRP A 480 -3.01 -8.87 17.86
C TRP A 480 -4.54 -8.69 17.80
N PRO A 481 -5.31 -9.40 18.66
CA PRO A 481 -6.76 -9.29 18.70
C PRO A 481 -7.22 -7.85 18.97
N SER A 482 -8.22 -7.39 18.21
CA SER A 482 -8.81 -6.06 18.32
C SER A 482 -10.30 -6.14 18.00
N PRO A 483 -11.20 -5.44 18.74
CA PRO A 483 -12.63 -5.42 18.42
C PRO A 483 -12.95 -4.76 17.07
N ARG A 484 -11.98 -4.05 16.47
CA ARG A 484 -12.10 -3.41 15.16
C ARG A 484 -10.73 -3.20 14.48
N MET A 485 -10.71 -3.28 13.16
CA MET A 485 -9.60 -2.86 12.29
C MET A 485 -9.95 -1.55 11.58
N ARG A 486 -8.97 -0.65 11.42
CA ARG A 486 -9.08 0.49 10.50
C ARG A 486 -8.44 0.17 9.15
N VAL A 487 -9.12 0.52 8.07
CA VAL A 487 -8.66 0.33 6.69
C VAL A 487 -8.05 1.63 6.18
N ALA A 488 -6.86 1.55 5.58
CA ALA A 488 -6.20 2.65 4.91
C ALA A 488 -6.07 2.39 3.40
N ASP A 489 -6.49 3.35 2.57
CA ASP A 489 -6.00 3.46 1.18
C ASP A 489 -4.88 4.50 1.18
N ARG A 490 -3.85 4.27 2.02
CA ARG A 490 -2.69 5.15 2.20
C ARG A 490 -1.50 4.30 2.62
N GLY A 491 -0.38 4.40 1.94
CA GLY A 491 0.82 3.61 2.27
C GLY A 491 2.08 4.34 1.85
N LEU A 492 3.03 3.59 1.28
CA LEU A 492 4.34 4.06 0.84
C LEU A 492 4.30 5.41 0.08
N ARG A 493 3.45 5.56 -0.94
CA ARG A 493 3.32 6.81 -1.72
C ARG A 493 2.87 8.00 -0.87
N GLU A 494 1.83 7.81 -0.05
CA GLU A 494 1.33 8.85 0.84
C GLU A 494 2.37 9.20 1.93
N GLY A 495 3.19 8.22 2.37
CA GLY A 495 4.36 8.44 3.22
C GLY A 495 5.45 9.27 2.53
N LEU A 496 5.87 8.88 1.33
CA LEU A 496 6.88 9.57 0.52
C LEU A 496 6.49 11.03 0.26
N LEU A 497 5.23 11.29 -0.13
CA LEU A 497 4.70 12.65 -0.28
C LEU A 497 4.76 13.43 1.05
N THR A 498 4.35 12.80 2.14
CA THR A 498 4.29 13.44 3.47
C THR A 498 5.69 13.80 3.98
N ASP A 499 6.66 12.91 3.87
CA ASP A 499 8.02 13.17 4.34
C ASP A 499 8.72 14.22 3.46
N MET A 500 8.58 14.16 2.12
CA MET A 500 9.09 15.21 1.23
C MET A 500 8.50 16.59 1.56
N MET A 501 7.17 16.70 1.67
CA MET A 501 6.49 17.97 1.99
C MET A 501 6.87 18.50 3.39
N ALA A 502 7.08 17.61 4.36
CA ALA A 502 7.49 17.98 5.72
C ALA A 502 8.95 18.45 5.81
N ASP A 503 9.85 17.85 5.02
CA ASP A 503 11.27 18.24 4.94
C ASP A 503 11.45 19.57 4.17
N ASP A 504 10.80 19.73 3.02
CA ASP A 504 10.69 21.01 2.29
C ASP A 504 9.96 22.09 3.12
N GLY A 505 9.25 21.69 4.18
CA GLY A 505 8.68 22.57 5.18
C GLY A 505 7.42 23.31 4.74
N VAL A 506 6.74 22.87 3.66
CA VAL A 506 5.58 23.58 3.07
C VAL A 506 4.42 23.78 4.05
N TRP A 507 4.33 22.95 5.08
CA TRP A 507 3.33 23.02 6.14
C TRP A 507 3.73 23.86 7.37
N ARG A 508 4.97 24.38 7.41
CA ARG A 508 5.46 25.22 8.52
C ARG A 508 4.90 26.64 8.40
N ARG A 509 3.69 26.85 8.96
CA ARG A 509 3.08 28.19 9.08
C ARG A 509 4.08 29.20 9.67
N GLY A 510 4.31 30.29 8.94
CA GLY A 510 4.50 31.60 9.58
C GLY A 510 5.85 31.92 10.22
N ARG A 511 6.95 31.20 9.94
CA ARG A 511 8.25 31.91 9.95
C ARG A 511 8.30 32.81 8.72
N SER A 512 7.74 34.01 8.90
CA SER A 512 7.87 35.11 7.94
C SER A 512 9.33 35.22 7.52
N ARG A 513 9.57 35.28 6.20
CA ARG A 513 10.76 35.95 5.67
C ARG A 513 10.61 37.44 6.02
N ARG A 514 10.86 37.78 7.29
CA ARG A 514 11.16 39.16 7.71
C ARG A 514 12.43 39.52 6.94
N GLY A 515 12.24 40.20 5.81
CA GLY A 515 13.34 40.65 4.99
C GLY A 515 14.33 41.40 5.86
N HIS A 516 15.61 41.09 5.71
CA HIS A 516 16.68 41.83 6.35
C HIS A 516 16.72 43.20 5.68
N ARG A 517 15.83 44.12 6.10
CA ARG A 517 15.95 45.54 5.74
C ARG A 517 17.34 45.97 6.22
N PRO A 518 18.20 46.50 5.34
CA PRO A 518 19.40 47.19 5.79
C PRO A 518 18.99 48.23 6.84
N ARG A 519 19.78 48.36 7.91
CA ARG A 519 19.70 49.56 8.73
C ARG A 519 20.35 50.67 7.92
N ASP A 520 19.52 51.54 7.34
CA ASP A 520 19.99 52.80 6.78
C ASP A 520 20.63 53.62 7.91
N MET A 521 21.95 53.53 7.99
CA MET A 521 22.76 54.31 8.92
C MET A 521 22.76 55.75 8.40
N LYS A 522 21.79 56.55 8.86
CA LYS A 522 21.87 58.01 8.73
C LYS A 522 23.17 58.47 9.37
N GLY A 523 24.14 58.90 8.55
CA GLY A 523 25.29 59.64 9.05
C GLY A 523 24.82 60.95 9.70
N PRO A 524 25.43 61.39 10.81
CA PRO A 524 25.17 62.72 11.34
C PRO A 524 25.68 63.78 10.36
N GLN A 525 24.90 64.86 10.21
CA GLN A 525 25.38 66.09 9.58
C GLN A 525 26.03 66.96 10.65
N THR A 526 27.36 67.04 10.65
CA THR A 526 28.23 68.18 11.03
C THR A 526 29.65 67.81 10.70
#